data_AF-A0A1Y2BV45-F1
#
_entry.id   AF-A0A1Y2BV45-F1
#
_cell.length_a   1.000
_cell.length_b   1.000
_cell.length_c   1.000
_cell.angle_alpha   90.00
_cell.angle_beta   90.00
_cell.angle_gamma   90.00
#
_symmetry.space_group_name_H-M   'P 1'
#
loop_
_entity.id
_entity.type
_entity.pdbx_description
1 polymer ?
#
loop_
_entity_poly.entity_id
_entity_poly.type
_entity_poly.pdbx_seq_one_letter_code
_entity_poly.pdbx_strand_id
1 'polypeptide(L)'
;ACVRNIALKLTSVYETSSQDLQWDVCVTLADNHGYSAGIIQFTTGTGSAQAVISKYETSLQKGTTVQQKSPFKSFDSVLSSLKDASEASGSPQGDISGLQGFCDAWKQASGTPEFRDAQLQVLDDLYWTPSQITARKYSLSLPISIGQIFDSTIQLGAQGTLSLIKSIPTPSGDETKWIGDFLDARRSKLIDMGGAY
;
A
#
# COMPACT_ATOMS: atom_id res chain seq x y z
N ALA A 1 -9.67 2.42 16.24
CA ALA A 1 -10.54 3.39 15.54
C ALA A 1 -9.86 4.76 15.36
N CYS A 2 -9.45 5.46 16.43
CA CYS A 2 -8.79 6.78 16.30
C CYS A 2 -7.38 6.71 15.66
N VAL A 3 -6.48 5.86 16.19
CA VAL A 3 -5.10 5.73 15.70
C VAL A 3 -5.03 5.37 14.21
N ARG A 4 -5.88 4.44 13.75
CA ARG A 4 -5.96 4.06 12.33
C ARG A 4 -6.32 5.24 11.44
N ASN A 5 -7.32 6.04 11.82
CA ASN A 5 -7.75 7.20 11.03
C ASN A 5 -6.63 8.26 10.97
N ILE A 6 -6.02 8.58 12.11
CA ILE A 6 -4.90 9.54 12.15
C ILE A 6 -3.72 9.05 11.31
N ALA A 7 -3.34 7.77 11.45
CA ALA A 7 -2.26 7.18 10.67
C ALA A 7 -2.54 7.25 9.17
N LEU A 8 -3.76 6.92 8.74
CA LEU A 8 -4.16 7.03 7.34
C LEU A 8 -4.11 8.47 6.83
N LYS A 9 -4.57 9.44 7.60
CA LYS A 9 -4.48 10.86 7.20
C LYS A 9 -3.04 11.32 7.02
N LEU A 10 -2.14 10.90 7.92
CA LEU A 10 -0.71 11.22 7.81
C LEU A 10 -0.11 10.60 6.54
N THR A 11 -0.37 9.31 6.31
CA THR A 11 0.06 8.61 5.10
C THR A 11 -0.52 9.28 3.84
N SER A 12 -1.80 9.62 3.80
CA SER A 12 -2.41 10.29 2.64
C SER A 12 -1.76 11.63 2.31
N VAL A 13 -1.27 12.37 3.32
CA VAL A 13 -0.53 13.61 3.09
C VAL A 13 0.81 13.31 2.40
N TYR A 14 1.52 12.26 2.80
CA TYR A 14 2.75 11.84 2.11
C TYR A 14 2.47 11.38 0.68
N GLU A 15 1.47 10.52 0.50
CA GLU A 15 1.20 9.86 -0.77
C GLU A 15 0.50 10.74 -1.82
N THR A 16 -0.29 11.73 -1.38
CA THR A 16 -1.19 12.49 -2.25
C THR A 16 -1.30 13.97 -1.91
N SER A 17 -0.54 14.47 -0.92
CA SER A 17 -0.65 15.85 -0.42
C SER A 17 -2.06 16.24 0.06
N SER A 18 -2.86 15.26 0.48
CA SER A 18 -4.24 15.44 0.96
C SER A 18 -4.47 14.72 2.28
N GLN A 19 -5.28 15.29 3.16
CA GLN A 19 -5.74 14.59 4.37
C GLN A 19 -6.93 13.66 4.09
N ASP A 20 -7.56 13.81 2.93
CA ASP A 20 -8.67 12.98 2.50
C ASP A 20 -8.15 11.85 1.59
N LEU A 21 -8.74 10.67 1.75
CA LEU A 21 -8.44 9.52 0.90
C LEU A 21 -8.74 9.86 -0.58
N GLN A 22 -7.71 9.81 -1.43
CA GLN A 22 -7.85 10.02 -2.87
C GLN A 22 -8.11 8.68 -3.56
N TRP A 23 -9.37 8.42 -3.91
CA TRP A 23 -9.77 7.11 -4.44
C TRP A 23 -9.36 6.89 -5.89
N ASP A 24 -9.39 7.96 -6.69
CA ASP A 24 -9.32 7.93 -8.15
C ASP A 24 -7.98 8.43 -8.72
N VAL A 25 -7.05 8.85 -7.88
CA VAL A 25 -5.70 9.24 -8.31
C VAL A 25 -5.04 8.06 -9.02
N CYS A 26 -4.41 8.32 -10.15
CA CYS A 26 -3.61 7.36 -10.87
C CYS A 26 -2.55 8.11 -11.67
N VAL A 27 -1.29 7.83 -11.39
CA VAL A 27 -0.13 8.55 -11.94
C VAL A 27 0.99 7.56 -12.24
N THR A 28 1.93 7.97 -13.08
CA THR A 28 3.22 7.28 -13.21
C THR A 28 4.28 8.11 -12.52
N LEU A 29 5.05 7.48 -11.64
CA LEU A 29 6.16 8.09 -10.94
C LEU A 29 7.49 7.61 -11.56
N ALA A 30 8.57 8.35 -11.33
CA ALA A 30 9.91 8.01 -11.82
C ALA A 30 10.62 7.01 -10.89
N ASP A 31 9.91 5.94 -10.47
CA ASP A 31 10.31 5.02 -9.41
C ASP A 31 10.30 3.53 -9.85
N ASN A 32 10.01 3.26 -11.12
CA ASN A 32 9.89 1.93 -11.71
C ASN A 32 8.75 1.05 -11.12
N HIS A 33 7.71 1.66 -10.54
CA HIS A 33 6.55 0.93 -10.01
C HIS A 33 5.36 0.85 -10.98
N GLY A 34 5.48 1.47 -12.16
CA GLY A 34 4.42 1.51 -13.18
C GLY A 34 3.38 2.57 -12.83
N TYR A 35 2.09 2.23 -12.88
CA TYR A 35 1.05 3.13 -12.37
C TYR A 35 0.92 2.98 -10.86
N SER A 36 0.88 4.12 -10.17
CA SER A 36 0.56 4.27 -8.74
C SER A 36 -0.84 4.88 -8.62
N ALA A 37 -1.74 4.23 -7.87
CA ALA A 37 -3.14 4.58 -7.86
C ALA A 37 -3.86 4.43 -6.51
N GLY A 38 -4.85 5.28 -6.27
CA GLY A 38 -5.75 5.20 -5.13
C GLY A 38 -5.14 5.63 -3.79
N ILE A 39 -5.83 5.24 -2.71
CA ILE A 39 -5.71 5.85 -1.38
C ILE A 39 -4.33 5.75 -0.71
N ILE A 40 -3.51 4.82 -1.16
CA ILE A 40 -2.12 4.61 -0.70
C ILE A 40 -1.18 4.31 -1.88
N GLN A 41 -1.51 4.81 -3.08
CA GLN A 41 -0.66 4.66 -4.27
C GLN A 41 -0.33 3.19 -4.60
N PHE A 42 -1.34 2.31 -4.63
CA PHE A 42 -1.19 0.92 -5.06
C PHE A 42 -0.55 0.86 -6.45
N THR A 43 0.40 -0.04 -6.64
CA THR A 43 1.20 -0.06 -7.86
C THR A 43 0.93 -1.28 -8.73
N THR A 44 0.94 -1.08 -10.05
CA THR A 44 0.86 -2.20 -11.01
C THR A 44 2.12 -3.05 -10.95
N GLY A 45 3.28 -2.43 -10.76
CA GLY A 45 4.58 -3.09 -10.77
C GLY A 45 4.87 -3.96 -9.56
N THR A 46 4.13 -3.81 -8.45
CA THR A 46 4.22 -4.72 -7.28
C THR A 46 3.06 -5.70 -7.21
N GLY A 47 2.06 -5.56 -8.08
CA GLY A 47 0.82 -6.34 -8.04
C GLY A 47 -0.20 -5.89 -6.98
N SER A 48 0.08 -4.86 -6.18
CA SER A 48 -0.87 -4.36 -5.17
C SER A 48 -2.12 -3.74 -5.81
N ALA A 49 -2.00 -3.07 -6.96
CA ALA A 49 -3.16 -2.60 -7.73
C ALA A 49 -3.98 -3.77 -8.30
N GLN A 50 -3.33 -4.87 -8.71
CA GLN A 50 -4.00 -6.08 -9.17
C GLN A 50 -4.81 -6.74 -8.03
N ALA A 51 -4.30 -6.70 -6.79
CA ALA A 51 -5.04 -7.20 -5.63
C ALA A 51 -6.34 -6.41 -5.41
N VAL A 52 -6.33 -5.09 -5.59
CA VAL A 52 -7.53 -4.24 -5.50
C VAL A 52 -8.56 -4.65 -6.57
N ILE A 53 -8.10 -4.76 -7.81
CA ILE A 53 -8.95 -5.17 -8.93
C ILE A 53 -9.57 -6.55 -8.66
N SER A 54 -8.78 -7.51 -8.19
CA SER A 54 -9.27 -8.86 -7.87
C SER A 54 -10.36 -8.87 -6.79
N LYS A 55 -10.20 -8.06 -5.72
CA LYS A 55 -11.21 -7.89 -4.67
C LYS A 55 -12.48 -7.25 -5.22
N TYR A 56 -12.34 -6.21 -6.05
CA TYR A 56 -13.46 -5.56 -6.70
C TYR A 56 -14.23 -6.52 -7.61
N GLU A 57 -13.56 -7.26 -8.48
CA GLU A 57 -14.20 -8.21 -9.39
C GLU A 57 -14.92 -9.34 -8.63
N THR A 58 -14.34 -9.81 -7.52
CA THR A 58 -15.00 -10.75 -6.61
C THR A 58 -16.27 -10.16 -5.99
N SER A 59 -16.28 -8.86 -5.67
CA SER A 59 -17.45 -8.17 -5.13
C SER A 59 -18.58 -8.05 -6.18
N LEU A 60 -18.24 -7.79 -7.44
CA LEU A 60 -19.21 -7.71 -8.55
C LEU A 60 -19.92 -9.03 -8.80
N GLN A 61 -19.26 -10.17 -8.55
CA GLN A 61 -19.86 -11.50 -8.68
C GLN A 61 -20.89 -11.82 -7.58
N LYS A 62 -20.82 -11.12 -6.43
CA LYS A 62 -21.72 -11.35 -5.28
C LYS A 62 -22.95 -10.43 -5.29
N GLY A 63 -22.94 -9.36 -6.08
CA GLY A 63 -24.04 -8.40 -6.17
C GLY A 63 -25.24 -8.90 -7.00
N THR A 64 -26.45 -8.48 -6.63
CA THR A 64 -27.70 -8.86 -7.32
C THR A 64 -28.11 -7.86 -8.41
N THR A 65 -28.76 -8.40 -9.45
CA THR A 65 -29.60 -7.77 -10.49
C THR A 65 -28.95 -7.13 -11.72
N VAL A 66 -27.72 -6.60 -11.67
CA VAL A 66 -26.99 -6.14 -12.88
C VAL A 66 -25.55 -6.62 -12.81
N GLN A 67 -25.15 -7.50 -13.73
CA GLN A 67 -23.72 -7.84 -13.90
C GLN A 67 -22.99 -6.59 -14.42
N GLN A 68 -22.43 -5.79 -13.52
CA GLN A 68 -21.48 -4.78 -13.93
C GLN A 68 -20.22 -5.47 -14.43
N LYS A 69 -19.80 -5.11 -15.65
CA LYS A 69 -18.54 -5.57 -16.21
C LYS A 69 -17.41 -4.76 -15.60
N SER A 70 -16.38 -5.45 -15.12
CA SER A 70 -15.13 -4.82 -14.69
C SER A 70 -14.49 -4.08 -15.87
N PRO A 71 -14.06 -2.81 -15.70
CA PRO A 71 -13.31 -2.08 -16.72
C PRO A 71 -11.86 -2.57 -16.85
N PHE A 72 -11.41 -3.50 -15.99
CA PHE A 72 -10.02 -3.93 -15.92
C PHE A 72 -9.72 -5.23 -16.68
N LYS A 73 -10.74 -5.90 -17.22
CA LYS A 73 -10.61 -7.26 -17.80
C LYS A 73 -9.54 -7.38 -18.89
N SER A 74 -9.34 -6.31 -19.66
CA SER A 74 -8.31 -6.26 -20.71
C SER A 74 -6.88 -6.25 -20.16
N PHE A 75 -6.69 -5.92 -18.88
CA PHE A 75 -5.38 -5.79 -18.24
C PHE A 75 -4.96 -7.06 -17.48
N ASP A 76 -5.86 -8.00 -17.23
CA ASP A 76 -5.63 -9.19 -16.39
C ASP A 76 -4.32 -9.92 -16.71
N SER A 77 -4.06 -10.17 -18.00
CA SER A 77 -2.87 -10.88 -18.44
C SER A 77 -1.60 -10.08 -18.14
N VAL A 78 -1.60 -8.78 -18.44
CA VAL A 78 -0.43 -7.91 -18.25
C VAL A 78 -0.15 -7.72 -16.76
N LEU A 79 -1.18 -7.44 -15.96
CA LEU A 79 -1.06 -7.28 -14.51
C LEU A 79 -0.55 -8.56 -13.84
N SER A 80 -1.02 -9.73 -14.27
CA SER A 80 -0.52 -11.01 -13.75
C SER A 80 0.94 -11.23 -14.09
N SER A 81 1.35 -10.95 -15.33
CA SER A 81 2.76 -11.05 -15.73
C SER A 81 3.67 -10.10 -14.95
N LEU A 82 3.24 -8.86 -14.71
CA LEU A 82 3.99 -7.89 -13.90
C LEU A 82 4.14 -8.36 -12.45
N LYS A 83 3.05 -8.85 -11.84
CA LYS A 83 3.06 -9.39 -10.48
C LYS A 83 4.04 -10.57 -10.37
N ASP A 84 3.93 -11.55 -11.27
CA ASP A 84 4.78 -12.75 -11.24
C ASP A 84 6.26 -12.39 -11.43
N ALA A 85 6.57 -11.46 -12.33
CA ALA A 85 7.93 -10.95 -12.52
C ALA A 85 8.44 -10.18 -11.28
N SER A 86 7.57 -9.43 -10.61
CA SER A 86 7.92 -8.74 -9.36
C SER A 86 8.27 -9.72 -8.25
N GLU A 87 7.44 -10.76 -8.06
CA GLU A 87 7.68 -11.80 -7.07
C GLU A 87 8.97 -12.59 -7.36
N ALA A 88 9.24 -12.91 -8.63
CA ALA A 88 10.43 -13.65 -9.03
C ALA A 88 11.73 -12.84 -8.83
N SER A 89 11.70 -11.54 -9.10
CA SER A 89 12.89 -10.67 -9.01
C SER A 89 13.06 -10.01 -7.64
N GLY A 90 12.00 -9.97 -6.82
CA GLY A 90 11.97 -9.18 -5.59
C GLY A 90 12.01 -7.67 -5.83
N SER A 91 11.69 -7.21 -7.05
CA SER A 91 11.74 -5.80 -7.45
C SER A 91 10.46 -5.37 -8.18
N PRO A 92 10.02 -4.11 -8.06
CA PRO A 92 8.90 -3.59 -8.84
C PRO A 92 9.14 -3.65 -10.35
N GLN A 93 8.07 -3.87 -11.11
CA GLN A 93 8.09 -3.93 -12.58
C GLN A 93 7.42 -2.69 -13.18
N GLY A 94 8.23 -1.76 -13.70
CA GLY A 94 7.74 -0.45 -14.15
C GLY A 94 7.10 -0.39 -15.54
N ASP A 95 7.01 -1.53 -16.24
CA ASP A 95 6.46 -1.55 -17.60
C ASP A 95 4.94 -1.28 -17.59
N ILE A 96 4.53 -0.34 -18.44
CA ILE A 96 3.12 0.06 -18.64
C ILE A 96 2.59 -0.34 -20.01
N SER A 97 3.38 -1.09 -20.80
CA SER A 97 2.97 -1.60 -22.10
C SER A 97 1.76 -2.52 -21.96
N GLY A 98 0.68 -2.21 -22.69
CA GLY A 98 -0.58 -2.97 -22.60
C GLY A 98 -1.52 -2.49 -21.48
N LEU A 99 -1.16 -1.44 -20.73
CA LEU A 99 -1.99 -0.81 -19.71
C LEU A 99 -2.55 0.55 -20.17
N GLN A 100 -2.69 0.77 -21.48
CA GLN A 100 -3.31 1.98 -22.01
C GLN A 100 -4.77 2.09 -21.53
N GLY A 101 -5.13 3.24 -20.95
CA GLY A 101 -6.45 3.47 -20.36
C GLY A 101 -6.61 2.93 -18.93
N PHE A 102 -5.55 2.38 -18.31
CA PHE A 102 -5.63 1.87 -16.93
C PHE A 102 -6.08 2.94 -15.93
N CYS A 103 -5.53 4.16 -16.00
CA CYS A 103 -5.93 5.24 -15.10
C CYS A 103 -7.38 5.70 -15.31
N ASP A 104 -7.89 5.67 -16.54
CA ASP A 104 -9.29 5.98 -16.81
C ASP A 104 -10.23 4.91 -16.23
N ALA A 105 -9.86 3.63 -16.37
CA ALA A 105 -10.58 2.51 -15.75
C ALA A 105 -10.56 2.61 -14.21
N TRP A 106 -9.42 2.97 -13.62
CA TRP A 106 -9.28 3.20 -12.18
C TRP A 106 -10.18 4.33 -11.69
N LYS A 107 -10.16 5.46 -12.40
CA LYS A 107 -10.99 6.62 -12.09
C LYS A 107 -12.48 6.30 -12.22
N GLN A 108 -12.88 5.58 -13.26
CA GLN A 108 -14.25 5.14 -13.46
C GLN A 108 -14.72 4.24 -12.32
N ALA A 109 -13.94 3.21 -11.97
CA ALA A 109 -14.29 2.27 -10.90
C ALA A 109 -14.36 2.97 -9.53
N SER A 110 -13.52 3.96 -9.29
CA SER A 110 -13.50 4.76 -8.04
C SER A 110 -14.78 5.57 -7.79
N GLY A 111 -15.68 5.65 -8.77
CA GLY A 111 -17.05 6.15 -8.60
C GLY A 111 -17.96 5.22 -7.80
N THR A 112 -17.62 3.93 -7.64
CA THR A 112 -18.48 2.93 -6.99
C THR A 112 -18.05 2.66 -5.53
N PRO A 113 -19.00 2.43 -4.60
CA PRO A 113 -18.68 1.99 -3.24
C PRO A 113 -17.86 0.70 -3.20
N GLU A 114 -18.16 -0.24 -4.08
CA GLU A 114 -17.53 -1.56 -4.13
C GLU A 114 -16.03 -1.47 -4.45
N PHE A 115 -15.62 -0.56 -5.35
CA PHE A 115 -14.19 -0.36 -5.64
C PHE A 115 -13.47 0.34 -4.49
N ARG A 116 -14.12 1.28 -3.82
CA ARG A 116 -13.56 1.94 -2.62
C ARG A 116 -13.38 0.95 -1.47
N ASP A 117 -14.36 0.07 -1.27
CA ASP A 117 -14.27 -1.02 -0.29
C ASP A 117 -13.16 -2.02 -0.64
N ALA A 118 -12.94 -2.29 -1.93
CA ALA A 118 -11.83 -3.12 -2.37
C ALA A 118 -10.46 -2.49 -2.04
N GLN A 119 -10.30 -1.18 -2.25
CA GLN A 119 -9.08 -0.45 -1.85
C GLN A 119 -8.84 -0.54 -0.34
N LEU A 120 -9.88 -0.33 0.48
CA LEU A 120 -9.76 -0.46 1.93
C LEU A 120 -9.43 -1.88 2.38
N GLN A 121 -10.01 -2.90 1.75
CA GLN A 121 -9.71 -4.30 2.06
C GLN A 121 -8.25 -4.64 1.76
N VAL A 122 -7.70 -4.19 0.64
CA VAL A 122 -6.29 -4.46 0.29
C VAL A 122 -5.34 -3.68 1.20
N LEU A 123 -5.66 -2.43 1.52
CA LEU A 123 -4.97 -1.67 2.56
C LEU A 123 -4.90 -2.48 3.87
N ASP A 124 -6.02 -3.06 4.29
CA ASP A 124 -6.09 -3.84 5.52
C ASP A 124 -5.35 -5.18 5.44
N ASP A 125 -5.49 -5.91 4.34
CA ASP A 125 -4.90 -7.24 4.14
C ASP A 125 -3.38 -7.16 4.02
N LEU A 126 -2.85 -6.19 3.27
CA LEU A 126 -1.43 -6.13 2.94
C LEU A 126 -0.61 -5.22 3.87
N TYR A 127 -1.22 -4.21 4.49
CA TYR A 127 -0.47 -3.17 5.21
C TYR A 127 -0.91 -3.00 6.66
N TRP A 128 -2.18 -2.67 6.90
CA TRP A 128 -2.64 -2.40 8.27
C TRP A 128 -2.57 -3.66 9.14
N THR A 129 -3.17 -4.77 8.75
CA THR A 129 -3.19 -5.98 9.59
C THR A 129 -1.79 -6.52 9.87
N PRO A 130 -0.88 -6.66 8.88
CA PRO A 130 0.50 -7.10 9.13
C PRO A 130 1.29 -6.13 10.03
N SER A 131 1.12 -4.81 9.86
CA SER A 131 1.78 -3.82 10.72
C SER A 131 1.30 -3.93 12.17
N GLN A 132 0.00 -4.17 12.40
CA GLN A 132 -0.56 -4.35 13.74
C GLN A 132 -0.15 -5.68 14.39
N ILE A 133 -0.02 -6.75 13.60
CA ILE A 133 0.55 -8.03 14.08
C ILE A 133 1.99 -7.79 14.54
N THR A 134 2.77 -7.04 13.76
CA THR A 134 4.15 -6.70 14.09
C THR A 134 4.22 -5.86 15.37
N ALA A 135 3.43 -4.79 15.48
CA ALA A 135 3.38 -3.96 16.68
C ALA A 135 3.07 -4.79 17.94
N ARG A 136 2.06 -5.68 17.88
CA ARG A 136 1.73 -6.59 19.00
C ARG A 136 2.86 -7.55 19.34
N LYS A 137 3.52 -8.14 18.34
CA LYS A 137 4.65 -9.05 18.54
C LYS A 137 5.79 -8.40 19.33
N TYR A 138 6.01 -7.11 19.12
CA TYR A 138 7.04 -6.32 19.79
C TYR A 138 6.51 -5.52 20.99
N SER A 139 5.29 -5.80 21.46
CA SER A 139 4.64 -5.13 22.59
C SER A 139 4.58 -3.60 22.48
N LEU A 140 4.45 -3.09 21.25
CA LEU A 140 4.34 -1.66 20.96
C LEU A 140 2.90 -1.19 21.17
N SER A 141 2.74 -0.07 21.87
CA SER A 141 1.45 0.44 22.31
C SER A 141 1.27 1.94 22.07
N LEU A 142 2.37 2.69 21.89
CA LEU A 142 2.28 4.12 21.64
C LEU A 142 1.65 4.38 20.26
N PRO A 143 0.74 5.35 20.13
CA PRO A 143 0.14 5.71 18.85
C PRO A 143 1.16 6.06 17.77
N ILE A 144 2.27 6.71 18.16
CA ILE A 144 3.37 7.03 17.24
C ILE A 144 4.06 5.75 16.73
N SER A 145 4.34 4.78 17.60
CA SER A 145 4.91 3.49 17.18
C SER A 145 3.97 2.76 16.23
N ILE A 146 2.69 2.65 16.59
CA ILE A 146 1.68 1.99 15.76
C ILE A 146 1.56 2.64 14.39
N GLY A 147 1.50 3.98 14.34
CA GLY A 147 1.42 4.74 13.11
C GLY A 147 2.67 4.59 12.24
N GLN A 148 3.86 4.63 12.84
CA GLN A 148 5.13 4.54 12.11
C GLN A 148 5.42 3.12 11.60
N ILE A 149 5.02 2.07 12.32
CA ILE A 149 5.10 0.69 11.80
C ILE A 149 4.14 0.50 10.63
N PHE A 150 2.96 1.11 10.67
CA PHE A 150 2.03 1.10 9.54
C PHE A 150 2.60 1.85 8.33
N ASP A 151 3.06 3.09 8.52
CA ASP A 151 3.60 3.94 7.46
C ASP A 151 4.88 3.35 6.83
N SER A 152 5.77 2.76 7.64
CA SER A 152 6.93 2.03 7.11
C SER A 152 6.52 0.76 6.37
N THR A 153 5.41 0.12 6.74
CA THR A 153 4.90 -1.07 6.04
C THR A 153 4.38 -0.71 4.65
N ILE A 154 3.84 0.49 4.46
CA ILE A 154 3.50 1.01 3.13
C ILE A 154 4.76 1.21 2.30
N GLN A 155 5.73 1.93 2.84
CA GLN A 155 6.93 2.33 2.11
C GLN A 155 7.92 1.17 1.85
N LEU A 156 8.08 0.25 2.80
CA LEU A 156 9.09 -0.82 2.78
C LEU A 156 8.50 -2.22 2.67
N GLY A 157 7.17 -2.36 2.66
CA GLY A 157 6.49 -3.63 2.86
C GLY A 157 6.66 -4.17 4.29
N ALA A 158 5.91 -5.24 4.60
CA ALA A 158 5.94 -5.86 5.92
C ALA A 158 7.32 -6.48 6.25
N GLN A 159 8.00 -7.06 5.26
CA GLN A 159 9.32 -7.68 5.46
C GLN A 159 10.42 -6.63 5.63
N GLY A 160 10.39 -5.53 4.87
CA GLY A 160 11.33 -4.42 5.03
C GLY A 160 11.18 -3.78 6.42
N THR A 161 9.94 -3.54 6.85
CA THR A 161 9.64 -3.05 8.21
C THR A 161 10.14 -4.00 9.29
N LEU A 162 9.89 -5.31 9.15
CA LEU A 162 10.38 -6.29 10.10
C LEU A 162 11.91 -6.35 10.15
N SER A 163 12.57 -6.22 9.01
CA SER A 163 14.04 -6.18 8.93
C SER A 163 14.60 -4.96 9.64
N LEU A 164 13.93 -3.80 9.52
CA LEU A 164 14.29 -2.57 10.21
C LEU A 164 14.12 -2.66 11.73
N ILE A 165 13.01 -3.26 12.20
CA ILE A 165 12.82 -3.51 13.64
C ILE A 165 13.93 -4.41 14.20
N LYS A 166 14.36 -5.41 13.42
CA LYS A 166 15.43 -6.33 13.82
C LYS A 166 16.83 -5.73 13.77
N SER A 167 17.03 -4.60 13.08
CA SER A 167 18.34 -3.94 13.01
C SER A 167 18.62 -3.03 14.20
N ILE A 168 17.65 -2.83 15.09
CA ILE A 168 17.78 -2.04 16.33
C ILE A 168 17.56 -2.94 17.56
N PRO A 169 17.98 -2.51 18.76
CA PRO A 169 17.69 -3.25 19.98
C PRO A 169 16.19 -3.53 20.13
N THR A 170 15.85 -4.76 20.53
CA THR A 170 14.47 -5.15 20.81
C THR A 170 13.85 -4.19 21.83
N PRO A 171 12.61 -3.70 21.60
CA PRO A 171 11.94 -2.83 22.54
C PRO A 171 11.89 -3.50 23.92
N SER A 172 12.51 -2.84 24.89
CA SER A 172 12.56 -3.26 26.29
C SER A 172 12.58 -2.01 27.17
N GLY A 173 11.69 -1.95 28.15
CA GLY A 173 11.54 -0.76 28.99
C GLY A 173 10.80 0.37 28.28
N ASP A 174 11.48 1.52 28.09
CA ASP A 174 10.88 2.76 27.61
C ASP A 174 10.64 2.74 26.08
N GLU A 175 9.38 2.53 25.67
CA GLU A 175 8.96 2.55 24.27
C GLU A 175 9.28 3.89 23.58
N THR A 176 9.33 5.01 24.32
CA THR A 176 9.66 6.34 23.79
C THR A 176 11.08 6.40 23.25
N LYS A 177 12.03 5.78 23.96
CA LYS A 177 13.39 5.67 23.46
C LYS A 177 13.43 4.78 22.21
N TRP A 178 12.75 3.65 22.25
CA TRP A 178 12.76 2.69 21.15
C TRP A 178 12.20 3.29 19.85
N ILE A 179 11.10 4.04 19.91
CA ILE A 179 10.54 4.67 18.70
C ILE A 179 11.49 5.73 18.12
N GLY A 180 12.26 6.42 18.96
CA GLY A 180 13.35 7.29 18.49
C GLY A 180 14.40 6.53 17.68
N ASP A 181 14.90 5.43 18.23
CA ASP A 181 15.89 4.57 17.55
C ASP A 181 15.33 3.98 16.23
N PHE A 182 14.04 3.61 16.20
CA PHE A 182 13.36 3.14 14.99
C PHE A 182 13.25 4.23 13.92
N LEU A 183 12.90 5.46 14.30
CA LEU A 183 12.80 6.58 13.36
C LEU A 183 14.16 6.93 12.75
N ASP A 184 15.24 6.88 13.53
CA ASP A 184 16.60 7.11 13.04
C ASP A 184 17.06 6.00 12.08
N ALA A 185 16.77 4.74 12.40
CA ALA A 185 17.04 3.62 11.52
C ALA A 185 16.25 3.73 10.21
N ARG A 186 14.96 4.09 10.29
CA ARG A 186 14.09 4.30 9.12
C ARG A 186 14.65 5.40 8.23
N ARG A 187 15.00 6.55 8.80
CA ARG A 187 15.58 7.67 8.06
C ARG A 187 16.85 7.25 7.30
N SER A 188 17.75 6.53 7.98
CA SER A 188 18.99 6.05 7.37
C SER A 188 18.70 5.11 6.19
N LYS A 189 17.77 4.17 6.38
CA LYS A 189 17.34 3.23 5.33
C LYS A 189 16.79 3.96 4.10
N LEU A 190 16.01 5.02 4.28
CA LEU A 190 15.44 5.79 3.17
C LEU A 190 16.49 6.61 2.42
N ILE A 191 17.48 7.15 3.14
CA ILE A 191 18.63 7.83 2.52
C ILE A 191 19.42 6.83 1.65
N ASP A 192 19.68 5.63 2.16
CA ASP A 192 20.40 4.57 1.43
C ASP A 192 19.65 4.11 0.17
N MET A 193 18.33 4.23 0.17
CA MET A 193 17.47 3.91 -0.98
C MET A 193 17.42 5.05 -2.03
N GLY A 194 18.11 6.17 -1.81
CA GLY A 194 18.19 7.29 -2.75
C GLY A 194 17.43 8.56 -2.33
N GLY A 195 16.89 8.62 -1.11
CA GLY A 195 16.10 9.76 -0.63
C GLY A 195 14.60 9.63 -0.94
N ALA A 196 13.80 10.51 -0.33
CA ALA A 196 12.38 10.34 -0.02
C ALA A 196 11.45 9.94 -1.18
N TYR A 197 10.65 8.89 -0.93
CA TYR A 197 9.24 8.81 -1.35
C TYR A 197 8.40 9.24 -0.15
#